data_AF-A0A975F455-F1
#
_entry.id   AF-A0A975F455-F1
#
_cell.length_a   1.000
_cell.length_b   1.000
_cell.length_c   1.000
_cell.angle_alpha   90.00
_cell.angle_beta   90.00
_cell.angle_gamma   90.00
#
_symmetry.space_group_name_H-M   'P 1'
#
loop_
_entity.id
_entity.type
_entity.pdbx_description
1 polymer ?
#
loop_
_entity_poly.entity_id
_entity_poly.type
_entity_poly.pdbx_seq_one_letter_code
_entity_poly.pdbx_strand_id
1 'polypeptide(L)'
;MMDQIKHKNIKKIGLGFGILFFLFSVMILLMSLAKNPWNKGLQKAVSQVLETHYPNTYKIQRQYAIRSGFYAGGAAFKLTDKNNADAGYAVIMGITTMYGQYPAVFMRSSDGKTSFVDFLCLPPDLSKRLAAISKNSSISYWLEKNPEILGITGRQR
;
A
#
# COMPACT_ATOMS: atom_id res chain seq x y z
N MET A 1 21.87 -30.56 -46.42
CA MET A 1 22.54 -29.54 -45.58
C MET A 1 21.54 -28.61 -44.86
N MET A 2 20.43 -28.22 -45.50
CA MET A 2 19.38 -27.37 -44.89
C MET A 2 18.70 -27.98 -43.63
N ASP A 3 18.45 -29.29 -43.58
CA ASP A 3 17.72 -29.89 -42.44
C ASP A 3 18.50 -29.90 -41.12
N GLN A 4 19.82 -30.10 -41.20
CA GLN A 4 20.72 -30.04 -40.03
C GLN A 4 20.73 -28.62 -39.41
N ILE A 5 20.61 -27.58 -40.23
CA ILE A 5 20.57 -26.18 -39.78
C ILE A 5 19.23 -25.86 -39.10
N LYS A 6 18.11 -26.36 -39.64
CA LYS A 6 16.78 -26.22 -39.03
C LYS A 6 16.70 -26.87 -37.63
N HIS A 7 17.15 -28.12 -37.49
CA HIS A 7 17.11 -28.83 -36.20
C HIS A 7 18.01 -28.19 -35.14
N LYS A 8 19.17 -27.65 -35.53
CA LYS A 8 20.08 -26.95 -34.62
C LYS A 8 19.49 -25.63 -34.12
N ASN A 9 18.76 -24.90 -34.97
CA ASN A 9 18.09 -23.66 -34.58
C ASN A 9 16.86 -23.92 -33.69
N ILE A 10 16.07 -24.97 -33.95
CA ILE A 10 14.91 -25.33 -33.12
C ILE A 10 15.35 -25.71 -31.70
N LYS A 11 16.45 -26.47 -31.55
CA LYS A 11 17.00 -26.82 -30.22
C LYS A 11 17.50 -25.58 -29.46
N LYS A 12 18.14 -24.62 -30.13
CA LYS A 12 18.60 -23.35 -29.52
C LYS A 12 17.43 -22.47 -29.11
N ILE A 13 16.38 -22.38 -29.93
CA ILE A 13 15.16 -21.63 -29.62
C ILE A 13 14.43 -22.27 -28.44
N GLY A 14 14.29 -23.60 -28.42
CA GLY A 14 13.69 -24.33 -27.30
C GLY A 14 14.45 -24.15 -25.99
N LEU A 15 15.79 -24.18 -26.03
CA LEU A 15 16.62 -23.89 -24.86
C LEU A 15 16.44 -22.45 -24.38
N GLY A 16 16.39 -21.49 -25.30
CA GLY A 16 16.16 -20.07 -24.98
C GLY A 16 14.80 -19.85 -24.30
N PHE A 17 13.72 -20.44 -24.82
CA PHE A 17 12.42 -20.39 -24.18
C PHE A 17 12.39 -21.12 -22.83
N GLY A 18 13.07 -22.26 -22.70
CA GLY A 18 13.19 -22.98 -21.44
C GLY A 18 13.84 -22.14 -20.34
N ILE A 19 14.94 -21.45 -20.65
CA ILE A 19 15.60 -20.52 -19.73
C ILE A 19 14.69 -19.34 -19.39
N LEU A 20 13.99 -18.79 -20.38
CA LEU A 20 13.07 -17.66 -20.16
C LEU A 20 11.93 -18.04 -19.20
N PHE A 21 11.27 -19.18 -19.42
CA PHE A 21 10.21 -19.67 -18.53
C PHE A 21 10.74 -19.97 -17.12
N PHE A 22 11.95 -20.51 -17.01
CA PHE A 22 12.60 -20.71 -15.73
C PHE A 22 12.81 -19.38 -14.97
N LEU A 23 13.32 -18.35 -15.65
CA LEU A 23 13.50 -17.02 -15.06
C LEU A 23 12.17 -16.41 -14.61
N PHE A 24 11.10 -16.51 -15.42
CA PHE A 24 9.77 -16.05 -15.03
C PHE A 24 9.24 -16.79 -13.80
N SER A 25 9.41 -18.12 -13.74
CA SER A 25 9.00 -18.93 -12.60
C SER A 25 9.71 -18.51 -11.31
N VAL A 26 11.03 -18.34 -11.38
CA VAL A 26 11.83 -17.83 -10.26
C VAL A 26 11.36 -16.44 -9.83
N MET A 27 11.07 -15.54 -10.79
CA MET A 27 10.60 -14.19 -10.49
C MET A 27 9.24 -14.18 -9.77
N ILE A 28 8.29 -15.01 -10.22
CA ILE A 28 6.97 -15.14 -9.58
C ILE A 28 7.12 -15.66 -8.14
N LEU A 29 8.01 -16.63 -7.94
CA LEU A 29 8.30 -17.20 -6.64
C LEU A 29 8.89 -16.16 -5.69
N LEU A 30 9.88 -15.39 -6.14
CA LEU A 30 10.47 -14.28 -5.39
C LEU A 30 9.44 -13.19 -5.05
N MET A 31 8.59 -12.82 -6.01
CA MET A 31 7.49 -11.88 -5.76
C MET A 31 6.54 -12.39 -4.67
N SER A 32 6.22 -13.69 -4.66
CA SER A 32 5.36 -14.28 -3.64
C SER A 32 6.01 -14.26 -2.26
N LEU A 33 7.32 -14.56 -2.17
CA LEU A 33 8.06 -14.49 -0.91
C LEU A 33 8.16 -13.05 -0.39
N ALA A 34 8.30 -12.06 -1.28
CA ALA A 34 8.42 -10.66 -0.91
C ALA A 34 7.13 -10.05 -0.34
N LYS A 35 5.95 -10.60 -0.65
CA LYS A 35 4.65 -10.08 -0.16
C LYS A 35 4.54 -10.06 1.35
N ASN A 36 4.95 -11.14 2.03
CA ASN A 36 4.85 -11.27 3.47
C ASN A 36 5.71 -10.24 4.24
N PRO A 37 7.03 -10.13 4.01
CA PRO A 37 7.85 -9.12 4.67
C PRO A 37 7.45 -7.70 4.27
N TRP A 38 7.00 -7.48 3.03
CA TRP A 38 6.48 -6.19 2.59
C TRP A 38 5.27 -5.73 3.42
N ASN A 39 4.26 -6.59 3.57
CA ASN A 39 3.07 -6.28 4.34
C ASN A 39 3.38 -6.07 5.83
N LYS A 40 4.28 -6.87 6.40
CA LYS A 40 4.77 -6.69 7.78
C LYS A 40 5.51 -5.36 7.95
N GLY A 41 6.33 -4.98 6.97
CA GLY A 41 7.04 -3.70 6.95
C GLY A 41 6.08 -2.51 6.93
N LEU A 42 5.07 -2.55 6.06
CA LEU A 42 4.02 -1.52 5.99
C LEU A 42 3.23 -1.44 7.30
N GLN A 43 2.84 -2.58 7.87
CA GLN A 43 2.14 -2.63 9.16
C GLN A 43 2.98 -1.98 10.26
N LYS A 44 4.28 -2.30 10.34
CA LYS A 44 5.20 -1.72 11.33
C LYS A 44 5.39 -0.21 11.15
N ALA A 45 5.47 0.26 9.90
CA ALA A 45 5.63 1.68 9.63
C ALA A 45 4.37 2.47 10.04
N VAL A 46 3.18 1.94 9.73
CA VAL A 46 1.92 2.56 10.17
C VAL A 46 1.78 2.51 11.69
N SER A 47 2.16 1.41 12.34
CA SER A 47 2.07 1.32 13.82
C SER A 47 2.95 2.38 14.47
N GLN A 48 4.15 2.58 13.96
CA GLN A 48 5.06 3.62 14.46
C GLN A 48 4.50 5.04 14.28
N VAL A 49 3.92 5.34 13.12
CA VAL A 49 3.25 6.63 12.89
C VAL A 49 2.06 6.81 13.83
N LEU A 50 1.22 5.79 13.98
CA LEU A 50 0.06 5.85 14.88
C LEU A 50 0.46 5.97 16.34
N GLU A 51 1.50 5.26 16.80
CA GLU A 51 2.00 5.38 18.18
C GLU A 51 2.58 6.77 18.47
N THR A 52 3.17 7.42 17.46
CA THR A 52 3.73 8.78 17.59
C THR A 52 2.64 9.82 17.80
N HIS A 53 1.48 9.67 17.13
CA HIS A 53 0.37 10.64 17.19
C HIS A 53 -0.71 10.26 18.21
N TYR A 54 -0.91 8.97 18.48
CA TYR A 54 -1.95 8.40 19.35
C TYR A 54 -1.36 7.29 20.23
N PRO A 55 -0.56 7.66 21.25
CA PRO A 55 0.21 6.72 22.04
C PRO A 55 -0.72 5.75 22.79
N ASN A 56 -0.46 4.45 22.62
CA ASN A 56 -1.25 3.38 23.22
C ASN A 56 -2.76 3.48 22.95
N THR A 57 -3.21 4.01 21.81
CA THR A 57 -4.63 4.06 21.47
C THR A 57 -5.03 2.93 20.51
N TYR A 58 -4.26 2.72 19.45
CA TYR A 58 -4.65 1.81 18.38
C TYR A 58 -3.70 0.62 18.25
N LYS A 59 -4.27 -0.55 17.99
CA LYS A 59 -3.57 -1.77 17.56
C LYS A 59 -3.91 -2.07 16.11
N ILE A 60 -2.90 -2.29 15.29
CA ILE A 60 -3.07 -2.65 13.88
C ILE A 60 -3.26 -4.15 13.75
N GLN A 61 -4.38 -4.56 13.15
CA GLN A 61 -4.68 -5.96 12.87
C GLN A 61 -4.27 -6.34 11.44
N ARG A 62 -5.06 -7.20 10.79
CA ARG A 62 -4.79 -7.72 9.45
C ARG A 62 -4.99 -6.64 8.39
N GLN A 63 -4.28 -6.83 7.28
CA GLN A 63 -4.46 -6.04 6.08
C GLN A 63 -5.91 -6.18 5.59
N TYR A 64 -6.52 -5.05 5.26
CA TYR A 64 -7.81 -4.96 4.63
C TYR A 64 -7.62 -4.86 3.12
N ALA A 65 -8.31 -5.71 2.37
CA ALA A 65 -8.23 -5.69 0.91
C ALA A 65 -8.96 -4.45 0.38
N ILE A 66 -8.20 -3.57 -0.27
CA ILE A 66 -8.76 -2.42 -1.01
C ILE A 66 -9.53 -2.99 -2.20
N ARG A 67 -10.83 -2.69 -2.28
CA ARG A 67 -11.72 -3.21 -3.33
C ARG A 67 -11.73 -2.36 -4.59
N SER A 68 -11.23 -1.13 -4.51
CA SER A 68 -11.16 -0.22 -5.66
C SER A 68 -10.07 -0.66 -6.64
N GLY A 69 -10.47 -1.02 -7.87
CA GLY A 69 -9.56 -1.36 -8.97
C GLY A 69 -8.72 -0.17 -9.48
N PHE A 70 -8.96 1.05 -8.97
CA PHE A 70 -8.26 2.26 -9.37
C PHE A 70 -7.03 2.57 -8.53
N TYR A 71 -6.70 1.77 -7.51
CA TYR A 71 -5.60 2.08 -6.58
C TYR A 71 -4.60 0.94 -6.41
N ALA A 72 -3.61 0.89 -7.31
CA ALA A 72 -2.52 -0.09 -7.29
C ALA A 72 -1.36 0.25 -6.33
N GLY A 73 -1.42 1.39 -5.63
CA GLY A 73 -0.30 1.92 -4.83
C GLY A 73 -0.63 2.17 -3.35
N GLY A 74 -1.69 1.56 -2.82
CA GLY A 74 -2.13 1.75 -1.44
C GLY A 74 -2.28 0.44 -0.66
N ALA A 75 -2.28 0.55 0.67
CA ALA A 75 -2.56 -0.56 1.57
C ALA A 75 -3.48 -0.09 2.70
N ALA A 76 -4.48 -0.89 3.04
CA ALA A 76 -5.36 -0.62 4.17
C ALA A 76 -5.16 -1.67 5.28
N PHE A 77 -5.33 -1.26 6.53
CA PHE A 77 -5.21 -2.11 7.70
C PHE A 77 -6.37 -1.82 8.65
N LYS A 78 -6.92 -2.88 9.25
CA LYS A 78 -7.95 -2.71 10.28
C LYS A 78 -7.32 -2.25 11.58
N LEU A 79 -7.94 -1.29 12.25
CA LEU A 79 -7.55 -0.79 13.56
C LEU A 79 -8.51 -1.31 14.63
N THR A 80 -7.96 -1.63 15.78
CA THR A 80 -8.74 -1.88 17.00
C THR A 80 -8.20 -1.05 18.15
N ASP A 81 -9.08 -0.65 19.05
CA ASP A 81 -8.70 0.02 20.28
C ASP A 81 -8.03 -0.97 21.26
N LYS A 82 -7.44 -0.49 22.35
CA LYS A 82 -6.92 -1.27 23.47
C LYS A 82 -7.86 -2.37 23.95
N ASN A 83 -9.16 -2.10 23.94
CA ASN A 83 -10.22 -3.02 24.36
C ASN A 83 -10.64 -4.02 23.26
N ASN A 84 -9.87 -4.13 22.17
CA ASN A 84 -10.19 -4.92 20.98
C ASN A 84 -11.51 -4.50 20.28
N ALA A 85 -12.05 -3.32 20.59
CA ALA A 85 -13.19 -2.76 19.88
C ALA A 85 -12.77 -2.27 18.49
N ASP A 86 -13.70 -2.31 17.53
CA ASP A 86 -13.45 -1.83 16.17
C ASP A 86 -13.22 -0.31 16.18
N ALA A 87 -12.00 0.11 15.84
CA ALA A 87 -11.58 1.51 15.83
C ALA A 87 -11.51 2.10 14.41
N GLY A 88 -11.83 1.29 13.40
CA GLY A 88 -11.84 1.71 12.00
C GLY A 88 -10.63 1.20 11.22
N TYR A 89 -10.06 2.04 10.35
CA TYR A 89 -9.08 1.63 9.34
C TYR A 89 -7.94 2.64 9.22
N ALA A 90 -6.71 2.16 9.04
CA ALA A 90 -5.59 2.95 8.57
C ALA A 90 -5.37 2.67 7.09
N VAL A 91 -5.16 3.70 6.29
CA VAL A 91 -4.94 3.60 4.84
C VAL A 91 -3.66 4.34 4.48
N ILE A 92 -2.73 3.62 3.85
CA ILE A 92 -1.53 4.18 3.25
C ILE A 92 -1.82 4.49 1.78
N MET A 93 -1.56 5.72 1.35
CA MET A 93 -1.69 6.14 -0.04
C MET A 93 -0.53 7.02 -0.44
N GLY A 94 -0.01 6.82 -1.66
CA GLY A 94 1.01 7.70 -2.21
C GLY A 94 0.40 9.02 -2.70
N ILE A 95 0.70 10.12 -2.01
CA ILE A 95 0.28 11.47 -2.38
C ILE A 95 1.33 12.11 -3.26
N THR A 96 0.93 12.58 -4.45
CA THR A 96 1.80 13.37 -5.31
C THR A 96 1.97 14.76 -4.72
N THR A 97 3.23 15.12 -4.48
CA THR A 97 3.68 16.44 -4.02
C THR A 97 4.59 17.07 -5.08
N MET A 98 4.98 18.33 -4.89
CA MET A 98 5.93 19.01 -5.79
C MET A 98 7.31 18.32 -5.86
N TYR A 99 7.65 17.50 -4.86
CA TYR A 99 8.91 16.78 -4.79
C TYR A 99 8.79 15.29 -5.16
N GLY A 100 7.63 14.89 -5.68
CA GLY A 100 7.33 13.50 -6.03
C GLY A 100 6.27 12.87 -5.14
N GLN A 101 6.08 11.56 -5.30
CA GLN A 101 5.05 10.81 -4.59
C GLN A 101 5.55 10.37 -3.21
N TYR A 102 4.86 10.76 -2.15
CA TYR A 102 5.17 10.37 -0.78
C TYR A 102 4.03 9.53 -0.18
N PRO A 103 4.35 8.40 0.48
CA PRO A 103 3.36 7.62 1.20
C PRO A 103 2.82 8.43 2.39
N ALA A 104 1.50 8.53 2.48
CA ALA A 104 0.79 9.18 3.56
C ALA A 104 -0.15 8.21 4.26
N VAL A 105 -0.29 8.39 5.57
CA VAL A 105 -1.18 7.63 6.42
C VAL A 105 -2.44 8.43 6.69
N PHE A 106 -3.57 7.84 6.34
CA PHE A 106 -4.89 8.31 6.66
C PHE A 106 -5.53 7.37 7.67
N MET A 107 -6.35 7.92 8.56
CA MET A 107 -7.18 7.15 9.49
C MET A 107 -8.63 7.39 9.15
N ARG A 108 -9.42 6.32 9.09
CA ARG A 108 -10.88 6.38 9.06
C ARG A 108 -11.39 5.79 10.35
N SER A 109 -11.95 6.62 11.22
CA SER A 109 -12.54 6.20 12.48
C SER A 109 -13.85 5.44 12.23
N SER A 110 -14.33 4.71 13.24
CA SER A 110 -15.59 3.97 13.20
C SER A 110 -16.81 4.89 13.04
N ASP A 111 -16.69 6.17 13.41
CA ASP A 111 -17.70 7.22 13.17
C ASP A 111 -17.80 7.66 11.69
N GLY A 112 -16.95 7.11 10.82
CA GLY A 112 -16.94 7.40 9.39
C GLY A 112 -16.15 8.64 9.01
N LYS A 113 -15.53 9.35 9.96
CA LYS A 113 -14.64 10.47 9.67
C LYS A 113 -13.29 9.97 9.18
N THR A 114 -12.78 10.60 8.13
CA THR A 114 -11.42 10.35 7.64
C THR A 114 -10.54 11.55 7.98
N SER A 115 -9.37 11.28 8.55
CA SER A 115 -8.36 12.26 8.90
C SER A 115 -7.01 11.87 8.30
N PHE A 116 -6.21 12.89 7.99
CA PHE A 116 -4.80 12.72 7.64
C PHE A 116 -4.02 12.66 8.95
N VAL A 117 -3.16 11.66 9.08
CA VAL A 117 -2.29 11.50 10.26
C VAL A 117 -0.94 12.12 9.97
N ASP A 118 -0.19 11.53 9.04
CA ASP A 118 1.15 12.00 8.72
C ASP A 118 1.69 11.39 7.41
N PHE A 119 2.81 11.89 6.92
CA PHE A 119 3.60 11.21 5.89
C PHE A 119 4.49 10.12 6.50
N LEU A 120 4.59 8.98 5.83
CA LEU A 120 5.48 7.89 6.21
C LEU A 120 6.95 8.29 5.93
N CYS A 121 7.86 7.86 6.79
CA CYS A 121 9.33 7.99 6.60
C CYS A 121 9.85 9.43 6.46
N LEU A 122 9.06 10.45 6.81
CA LEU A 122 9.50 11.83 6.86
C LEU A 122 9.79 12.28 8.29
N PRO A 123 10.84 13.08 8.51
CA PRO A 123 11.03 13.78 9.79
C PRO A 123 9.82 14.69 10.09
N PRO A 124 9.44 14.87 11.37
CA PRO A 124 8.22 15.61 11.75
C PRO A 124 8.14 17.02 11.15
N ASP A 125 9.27 17.75 11.14
CA ASP A 125 9.31 19.13 10.63
C ASP A 125 9.11 19.21 9.12
N LEU A 126 9.70 18.26 8.37
CA LEU A 126 9.55 18.19 6.93
C LEU A 126 8.12 17.75 6.58
N SER A 127 7.57 16.79 7.34
CA SER A 127 6.22 16.31 7.14
C SER A 127 5.18 17.42 7.33
N LYS A 128 5.30 18.24 8.39
CA LYS A 128 4.40 19.38 8.62
C LYS A 128 4.44 20.40 7.49
N ARG A 129 5.64 20.72 6.99
CA ARG A 129 5.82 21.65 5.85
C ARG A 129 5.18 21.09 4.58
N LEU A 130 5.43 19.80 4.30
CA LEU A 130 4.87 19.14 3.13
C LEU A 130 3.35 19.02 3.21
N ALA A 131 2.82 18.73 4.40
CA ALA A 131 1.39 18.68 4.67
C ALA A 131 0.75 20.05 4.47
N ALA A 132 1.37 21.14 4.95
CA ALA A 132 0.85 22.49 4.74
C ALA A 132 0.73 22.86 3.25
N ILE A 133 1.71 22.47 2.43
CA ILE A 133 1.72 22.75 0.99
C ILE A 133 0.70 21.88 0.24
N SER A 134 0.57 20.60 0.61
CA SER A 134 -0.30 19.63 -0.06
C SER A 134 -1.73 19.56 0.49
N LYS A 135 -2.03 20.29 1.58
CA LYS A 135 -3.32 20.26 2.28
C LYS A 135 -4.50 20.59 1.36
N ASN A 136 -4.34 21.64 0.55
CA ASN A 136 -5.44 22.25 -0.19
C ASN A 136 -5.84 21.50 -1.47
N SER A 137 -5.04 20.54 -1.93
CA SER A 137 -5.33 19.80 -3.16
C SER A 137 -5.25 18.30 -2.93
N SER A 138 -4.05 17.75 -2.79
CA SER A 138 -3.83 16.31 -2.81
C SER A 138 -4.34 15.63 -1.53
N ILE A 139 -4.10 16.21 -0.35
CA ILE A 139 -4.58 15.61 0.92
C ILE A 139 -6.12 15.67 0.98
N SER A 140 -6.72 16.82 0.66
CA SER A 140 -8.17 17.00 0.70
C SER A 140 -8.89 16.04 -0.26
N TYR A 141 -8.38 15.86 -1.47
CA TYR A 141 -8.90 14.86 -2.41
C TYR A 141 -8.91 13.44 -1.81
N TRP A 142 -7.82 13.04 -1.16
CA TRP A 142 -7.70 11.71 -0.56
C TRP A 142 -8.53 11.53 0.72
N LEU A 143 -8.85 12.61 1.44
CA LEU A 143 -9.81 12.56 2.55
C LEU A 143 -11.21 12.20 2.06
N GLU A 144 -11.63 12.78 0.93
CA GLU A 144 -12.95 12.53 0.33
C GLU A 144 -13.03 11.14 -0.32
N LYS A 145 -11.94 10.71 -0.99
CA LYS A 145 -11.94 9.46 -1.77
C LYS A 145 -11.70 8.20 -0.95
N ASN A 146 -11.10 8.31 0.24
CA ASN A 146 -10.83 7.18 1.15
C ASN A 146 -12.03 6.22 1.39
N PRO A 147 -13.24 6.72 1.73
CA PRO A 147 -14.41 5.85 1.88
C PRO A 147 -14.71 4.95 0.67
N GLU A 148 -14.57 5.51 -0.53
CA GLU A 148 -14.80 4.81 -1.80
C GLU A 148 -13.76 3.69 -2.02
N ILE A 149 -12.50 3.97 -1.69
CA ILE A 149 -11.38 3.01 -1.83
C ILE A 149 -11.56 1.81 -0.90
N LEU A 150 -12.02 2.07 0.33
CA LEU A 150 -12.34 1.02 1.28
C LEU A 150 -13.62 0.26 0.90
N GLY A 151 -14.45 0.77 0.00
CA GLY A 151 -15.76 0.21 -0.31
C GLY A 151 -16.73 0.27 0.88
N ILE A 152 -16.48 1.20 1.82
CA ILE A 152 -17.27 1.40 3.03
C ILE A 152 -18.05 2.71 2.84
N THR A 153 -18.95 2.71 1.86
CA THR A 153 -19.93 3.78 1.68
C THR A 153 -20.95 3.65 2.81
N GLY A 154 -20.93 4.61 3.74
CA GLY A 154 -21.84 4.80 4.88
C GLY A 154 -22.75 3.64 5.30
N ARG A 155 -22.44 2.96 6.41
CA ARG A 155 -23.51 2.55 7.33
C ARG A 155 -23.91 3.79 8.12
N GLN A 156 -24.79 4.61 7.54
CA GLN A 156 -25.76 5.31 8.35
C GLN A 156 -26.91 4.35 8.59
N ARG A 157 -26.97 3.80 9.80
CA ARG A 157 -28.20 3.40 10.46
C ARG A 157 -28.06 3.75 11.93
#